data_AF-A0A1D6KRS6-F1
#
_entry.id   AF-A0A1D6KRS6-F1
#
_cell.length_a   1.000
_cell.length_b   1.000
_cell.length_c   1.000
_cell.angle_alpha   90.00
_cell.angle_beta   90.00
_cell.angle_gamma   90.00
#
_symmetry.space_group_name_H-M   'P 1'
#
loop_
_entity.id
_entity.type
_entity.pdbx_description
1 polymer ?
#
loop_
_entity_poly.entity_id
_entity_poly.type
_entity_poly.pdbx_seq_one_letter_code
_entity_poly.pdbx_strand_id
1 'polypeptide(L)'
;MAADAIVTESGALHVAGVPLVNPSTVVVWEVMPGLGNGIQATAKINAASSVPPSLNPPSWPGFAPLAAYLFSLQDYLVSEGAQTKKLTDNNETTEAASIHCCPVSNFSAYVSPEAAAQSATTTTWGSGVTSVAFDPTRGGSVITVVIVEGQYMSPYDPDEGPSITGWRVQCWESSCQPVVLHPIFGSPTSLGGQPPMQTVWSTRVNKSIPPTEDLKNPQTYVPMPTTSDERSSSECSVDRANRLSFDPYDLPNDVRQLAQIVYSAHGGEVAVAFLRGGVHIFSGPNFDQVDSYHVNVGSAIAPPAFSSSSCCLASVWHDTLKDRTILKIIRVLPPAILSTQTKISSAAWERAIADRFWWSLLAGVDWWDAVGCTQSAAEDGIVSLNSVIAFLDADFHSLPTMQQRQQHCPVSVAFGELH
;
A
#
# COMPACT_ATOMS: atom_id res chain seq x y z
N MET A 1 1.86 11.74 0.60
CA MET A 1 0.63 11.87 -0.19
C MET A 1 -0.04 10.51 -0.15
N ALA A 2 -1.31 10.43 0.24
CA ALA A 2 -2.04 9.16 0.37
C ALA A 2 -2.63 8.77 -0.99
N ALA A 3 -1.77 8.27 -1.87
CA ALA A 3 -2.15 7.79 -3.18
C ALA A 3 -1.18 6.69 -3.64
N ASP A 4 -1.68 5.80 -4.48
CA ASP A 4 -0.90 4.75 -5.12
C ASP A 4 -1.43 4.50 -6.54
N ALA A 5 -0.60 3.89 -7.40
CA ALA A 5 -0.94 3.64 -8.78
C ALA A 5 -0.57 2.21 -9.20
N ILE A 6 -1.40 1.60 -10.04
CA ILE A 6 -1.18 0.25 -10.54
C ILE A 6 -1.61 0.15 -12.00
N VAL A 7 -0.88 -0.69 -12.75
CA VAL A 7 -1.33 -1.12 -14.08
C VAL A 7 -2.24 -2.34 -13.91
N THR A 8 -3.48 -2.23 -14.37
CA THR A 8 -4.46 -3.31 -14.30
C THR A 8 -4.13 -4.44 -15.28
N GLU A 9 -4.81 -5.57 -15.16
CA GLU A 9 -4.70 -6.68 -16.13
C GLU A 9 -5.09 -6.27 -17.56
N SER A 10 -5.97 -5.27 -17.72
CA SER A 10 -6.31 -4.69 -19.03
C SER A 10 -5.25 -3.72 -19.57
N GLY A 11 -4.20 -3.45 -18.80
CA GLY A 11 -3.15 -2.49 -19.12
C GLY A 11 -3.54 -1.02 -18.88
N ALA A 12 -4.68 -0.77 -18.24
CA ALA A 12 -5.08 0.58 -17.83
C ALA A 12 -4.26 1.01 -16.60
N LEU A 13 -3.97 2.30 -16.48
CA LEU A 13 -3.32 2.84 -15.29
C LEU A 13 -4.39 3.35 -14.33
N HIS A 14 -4.55 2.67 -13.20
CA HIS A 14 -5.40 3.11 -12.10
C HIS A 14 -4.58 3.87 -11.06
N VAL A 15 -5.14 4.97 -10.56
CA VAL A 15 -4.61 5.72 -9.42
C VAL A 15 -5.68 5.71 -8.34
N ALA A 16 -5.35 5.26 -7.13
CA ALA A 16 -6.21 5.40 -5.96
C ALA A 16 -5.65 6.50 -5.06
N GLY A 17 -6.51 7.31 -4.47
CA GLY A 17 -6.05 8.37 -3.57
C GLY A 17 -7.15 9.05 -2.78
N VAL A 18 -6.70 9.82 -1.79
CA VAL A 18 -7.56 10.51 -0.82
C VAL A 18 -7.71 12.00 -1.21
N PRO A 19 -8.91 12.47 -1.57
CA PRO A 19 -9.16 13.87 -1.87
C PRO A 19 -8.91 14.78 -0.65
N LEU A 20 -8.36 15.97 -0.90
CA LEU A 20 -8.08 16.99 0.13
C LEU A 20 -9.31 17.35 0.99
N VAL A 21 -10.49 17.44 0.37
CA VAL A 21 -11.72 17.95 1.01
C VAL A 21 -12.49 16.85 1.74
N ASN A 22 -12.17 15.57 1.51
CA ASN A 22 -12.86 14.44 2.12
C ASN A 22 -11.87 13.33 2.49
N PRO A 23 -11.22 13.45 3.68
CA PRO A 23 -10.15 12.54 4.10
C PRO A 23 -10.64 11.11 4.36
N SER A 24 -11.95 10.88 4.41
CA SER A 24 -12.56 9.57 4.64
C SER A 24 -12.86 8.79 3.36
N THR A 25 -12.73 9.44 2.19
CA THR A 25 -13.06 8.83 0.90
C THR A 25 -11.81 8.48 0.13
N VAL A 26 -11.79 7.27 -0.43
CA VAL A 26 -10.81 6.88 -1.44
C VAL A 26 -11.50 6.91 -2.80
N VAL A 27 -10.89 7.58 -3.75
CA VAL A 27 -11.36 7.63 -5.14
C VAL A 27 -10.34 6.91 -6.01
N VAL A 28 -10.83 6.13 -6.96
CA VAL A 28 -10.03 5.45 -7.97
C VAL A 28 -10.28 6.14 -9.30
N TRP A 29 -9.20 6.58 -9.94
CA TRP A 29 -9.20 7.20 -11.26
C TRP A 29 -8.52 6.28 -12.26
N GLU A 30 -9.06 6.23 -13.48
CA GLU A 30 -8.37 5.68 -14.64
C GLU A 30 -7.68 6.82 -15.39
N VAL A 31 -6.41 6.61 -15.70
CA VAL A 31 -5.58 7.56 -16.45
C VAL A 31 -5.69 7.24 -17.94
N MET A 32 -6.11 8.22 -18.73
CA MET A 32 -6.30 8.07 -20.16
C MET A 32 -5.60 9.19 -20.94
N PRO A 33 -5.14 8.92 -22.18
CA PRO A 33 -4.59 9.95 -23.04
C PRO A 33 -5.69 10.94 -23.48
N GLY A 34 -5.39 12.24 -23.45
CA GLY A 34 -6.20 13.30 -24.04
C GLY A 34 -6.60 14.43 -23.10
N LEU A 35 -7.28 15.43 -23.68
CA LEU A 35 -7.66 16.70 -23.05
C LEU A 35 -8.81 16.60 -22.01
N GLY A 36 -9.27 15.40 -21.68
CA GLY A 36 -10.41 15.16 -20.80
C GLY A 36 -11.76 15.55 -21.41
N ASN A 37 -12.86 15.11 -20.78
CA ASN A 37 -14.19 15.57 -21.14
C ASN A 37 -14.32 17.05 -20.71
N GLY A 38 -14.67 17.94 -21.64
CA GLY A 38 -14.72 19.41 -21.50
C GLY A 38 -15.75 19.99 -20.51
N ILE A 39 -15.98 19.34 -19.37
CA ILE A 39 -16.92 19.75 -18.31
C ILE A 39 -16.19 20.49 -17.16
N GLN A 40 -14.85 20.54 -17.16
CA GLN A 40 -14.09 21.54 -16.40
C GLN A 40 -13.32 22.46 -17.37
N ALA A 41 -13.85 23.67 -17.57
CA ALA A 41 -13.10 24.79 -18.15
C ALA A 41 -11.94 25.16 -17.19
N THR A 42 -10.75 25.60 -17.57
CA THR A 42 -10.37 26.46 -18.70
C THR A 42 -8.86 26.27 -18.97
N ALA A 43 -8.46 25.94 -20.20
CA ALA A 43 -7.14 26.29 -20.71
C ALA A 43 -7.35 27.09 -22.01
N LYS A 44 -6.89 28.34 -22.01
CA LYS A 44 -6.90 29.21 -23.20
C LYS A 44 -5.84 28.67 -24.17
N ILE A 45 -6.28 27.96 -25.21
CA ILE A 45 -5.40 27.45 -26.26
C ILE A 45 -5.12 28.59 -27.24
N ASN A 46 -3.88 29.07 -27.31
CA ASN A 46 -3.38 29.84 -28.44
C ASN A 46 -2.79 28.84 -29.45
N ALA A 47 -3.45 28.71 -30.60
CA ALA A 47 -3.04 27.80 -31.66
C ALA A 47 -1.85 28.38 -32.45
N ALA A 48 -0.63 28.09 -32.02
CA ALA A 48 0.57 28.26 -32.86
C ALA A 48 1.80 27.50 -32.30
N SER A 49 1.88 26.17 -32.47
CA SER A 49 3.16 25.44 -32.61
C SER A 49 2.92 23.96 -32.95
N SER A 50 3.97 23.29 -33.41
CA SER A 50 4.07 21.94 -33.98
C SER A 50 3.15 20.88 -33.35
N VAL A 51 2.53 20.08 -34.23
CA VAL A 51 1.46 19.12 -33.91
C VAL A 51 1.92 18.11 -32.85
N PRO A 52 1.31 18.07 -31.65
CA PRO A 52 1.56 17.04 -30.65
C PRO A 52 1.15 15.64 -31.17
N PRO A 53 1.63 14.53 -30.56
CA PRO A 53 1.25 13.18 -31.00
C PRO A 53 -0.27 13.05 -31.04
N SER A 54 -0.80 12.39 -32.08
CA SER A 54 -2.24 12.25 -32.27
C SER A 54 -2.87 11.61 -31.03
N LEU A 55 -4.00 12.18 -30.58
CA LEU A 55 -4.82 11.66 -29.47
C LEU A 55 -5.31 10.21 -29.70
N ASN A 56 -5.20 9.72 -30.93
CA ASN A 56 -5.30 8.31 -31.27
C ASN A 56 -3.88 7.74 -31.37
N PRO A 57 -3.35 7.09 -30.32
CA PRO A 57 -2.06 6.43 -30.40
C PRO A 57 -2.11 5.26 -31.39
N PRO A 58 -0.97 4.89 -32.01
CA PRO A 58 -0.91 3.70 -32.83
C PRO A 58 -1.30 2.47 -31.98
N SER A 59 -2.26 1.68 -32.46
CA SER A 59 -2.65 0.43 -31.81
C SER A 59 -1.59 -0.64 -32.10
N TRP A 60 -0.55 -0.70 -31.27
CA TRP A 60 0.41 -1.80 -31.34
C TRP A 60 -0.19 -3.05 -30.71
N PRO A 61 -0.19 -4.21 -31.40
CA PRO A 61 -0.67 -5.46 -30.81
C PRO A 61 0.03 -5.73 -29.48
N GLY A 62 -0.77 -5.92 -28.42
CA GLY A 62 -0.27 -6.19 -27.07
C GLY A 62 0.07 -4.95 -26.22
N PHE A 63 -0.09 -3.73 -26.72
CA PHE A 63 0.11 -2.50 -25.92
C PHE A 63 -1.21 -1.85 -25.54
N ALA A 64 -1.30 -1.42 -24.28
CA ALA A 64 -2.42 -0.60 -23.83
C ALA A 64 -2.39 0.79 -24.49
N PRO A 65 -3.55 1.42 -24.77
CA PRO A 65 -3.61 2.73 -25.42
C PRO A 65 -2.79 3.81 -24.72
N LEU A 66 -2.82 3.86 -23.38
CA LEU A 66 -2.02 4.81 -22.61
C LEU A 66 -0.52 4.58 -22.79
N ALA A 67 -0.06 3.32 -22.75
CA ALA A 67 1.35 3.00 -22.95
C ALA A 67 1.82 3.42 -24.35
N ALA A 68 1.06 3.11 -25.39
CA ALA A 68 1.37 3.52 -26.76
C ALA A 68 1.43 5.06 -26.91
N TYR A 69 0.54 5.79 -26.23
CA TYR A 69 0.59 7.25 -26.17
C TYR A 69 1.87 7.76 -25.48
N LEU A 70 2.21 7.22 -24.31
CA LEU A 70 3.40 7.64 -23.57
C LEU A 70 4.70 7.33 -24.32
N PHE A 71 4.79 6.19 -25.02
CA PHE A 71 5.94 5.90 -25.89
C PHE A 71 6.03 6.86 -27.06
N SER A 72 4.90 7.16 -27.72
CA SER A 72 4.87 8.14 -28.82
C SER A 72 5.27 9.54 -28.35
N LEU A 73 4.86 9.92 -27.14
CA LEU A 73 5.26 11.17 -26.50
C LEU A 73 6.75 11.18 -26.17
N GLN A 74 7.30 10.08 -25.66
CA GLN A 74 8.73 9.95 -25.40
C GLN A 74 9.55 10.12 -26.69
N ASP A 75 9.17 9.43 -27.78
CA ASP A 75 9.83 9.57 -29.08
C ASP A 75 9.73 11.00 -29.63
N TYR A 76 8.57 11.65 -29.47
CA TYR A 76 8.38 13.05 -29.83
C TYR A 76 9.33 13.97 -29.06
N LEU A 77 9.41 13.84 -27.73
CA LEU A 77 10.29 14.65 -26.88
C LEU A 77 11.76 14.43 -27.21
N VAL A 78 12.16 13.19 -27.52
CA VAL A 78 13.53 12.86 -27.96
C VAL A 78 13.84 13.49 -29.33
N SER A 79 12.89 13.45 -30.27
CA SER A 79 13.02 14.09 -31.59
C SER A 79 13.07 15.63 -31.49
N GLU A 80 12.28 16.22 -30.62
CA GLU A 80 12.28 17.66 -30.35
C GLU A 80 13.61 18.10 -29.71
N GLY A 81 14.13 17.29 -28.77
CA GLY A 81 15.46 17.45 -28.17
C GLY A 81 16.62 17.37 -29.18
N ALA A 82 16.46 16.61 -30.27
CA ALA A 82 17.42 16.55 -31.36
C ALA A 82 17.36 17.78 -32.30
N GLN A 83 16.22 18.47 -32.37
CA GLN A 83 16.05 19.69 -33.18
C GLN A 83 16.43 20.99 -32.44
N THR A 84 16.52 20.97 -31.11
CA THR A 84 16.75 22.17 -30.26
C THR A 84 18.18 22.73 -30.28
N LYS A 85 19.04 22.32 -31.22
CA LYS A 85 20.31 23.03 -31.49
C LYS A 85 20.14 24.38 -32.23
N LYS A 86 18.90 24.81 -32.52
CA LYS A 86 18.58 26.11 -33.13
C LYS A 86 17.27 26.70 -32.59
N LEU A 87 17.24 27.13 -31.32
CA LEU A 87 16.60 28.39 -30.89
C LEU A 87 16.75 28.51 -29.37
N THR A 88 17.52 29.49 -28.94
CA THR A 88 17.53 29.99 -27.57
C THR A 88 16.34 30.93 -27.40
N ASP A 89 15.84 31.01 -26.16
CA ASP A 89 14.81 31.93 -25.67
C ASP A 89 13.36 31.66 -26.10
N ASN A 90 12.68 30.79 -25.34
CA ASN A 90 11.41 31.13 -24.69
C ASN A 90 11.04 30.07 -23.65
N ASN A 91 10.82 30.53 -22.43
CA ASN A 91 10.56 29.74 -21.23
C ASN A 91 9.07 29.33 -21.13
N GLU A 92 8.53 28.68 -22.16
CA GLU A 92 7.21 28.04 -22.14
C GLU A 92 7.39 26.53 -22.01
N THR A 93 7.79 26.10 -20.81
CA THR A 93 7.94 24.69 -20.47
C THR A 93 6.61 23.94 -20.54
N THR A 94 6.49 23.14 -21.60
CA THR A 94 5.91 21.79 -21.61
C THR A 94 4.37 21.68 -21.63
N GLU A 95 3.74 22.16 -22.70
CA GLU A 95 2.33 21.85 -23.04
C GLU A 95 2.21 20.65 -24.01
N ALA A 96 3.13 19.67 -23.92
CA ALA A 96 3.27 18.60 -24.93
C ALA A 96 2.48 17.30 -24.62
N ALA A 97 1.97 17.12 -23.40
CA ALA A 97 1.34 15.88 -22.96
C ALA A 97 0.00 16.12 -22.28
N SER A 98 -1.10 15.79 -22.95
CA SER A 98 -2.44 15.82 -22.33
C SER A 98 -2.78 14.43 -21.80
N ILE A 99 -2.79 14.30 -20.47
CA ILE A 99 -3.22 13.12 -19.75
C ILE A 99 -4.39 13.55 -18.87
N HIS A 100 -5.45 12.77 -18.83
CA HIS A 100 -6.61 13.05 -18.00
C HIS A 100 -6.95 11.87 -17.09
N CYS A 101 -7.49 12.18 -15.91
CA CYS A 101 -7.88 11.21 -14.91
C CYS A 101 -9.41 11.19 -14.80
N CYS A 102 -10.05 10.08 -15.17
CA CYS A 102 -11.48 9.88 -15.05
C CYS A 102 -11.79 9.11 -13.78
N PRO A 103 -12.64 9.60 -12.86
CA PRO A 103 -13.04 8.83 -11.68
C PRO A 103 -13.85 7.62 -12.13
N VAL A 104 -13.38 6.42 -11.81
CA VAL A 104 -14.06 5.15 -12.16
C VAL A 104 -14.84 4.57 -11.00
N SER A 105 -14.41 4.81 -9.76
CA SER A 105 -15.14 4.40 -8.55
C SER A 105 -14.64 5.15 -7.32
N ASN A 106 -15.38 5.04 -6.23
CA ASN A 106 -14.98 5.54 -4.93
C ASN A 106 -15.59 4.69 -3.81
N PHE A 107 -15.01 4.77 -2.63
CA PHE A 107 -15.59 4.21 -1.42
C PHE A 107 -15.23 5.05 -0.19
N SER A 108 -16.07 4.96 0.83
CA SER A 108 -15.81 5.57 2.13
C SER A 108 -15.13 4.55 3.02
N ALA A 109 -13.89 4.82 3.41
CA ALA A 109 -13.16 4.01 4.38
C ALA A 109 -13.70 4.19 5.81
N TYR A 110 -14.50 5.24 6.03
CA TYR A 110 -15.19 5.48 7.30
C TYR A 110 -16.34 4.49 7.48
N VAL A 111 -16.38 3.84 8.64
CA VAL A 111 -17.48 2.96 9.05
C VAL A 111 -18.47 3.79 9.87
N SER A 112 -19.76 3.64 9.57
CA SER A 112 -20.84 4.40 10.20
C SER A 112 -20.82 4.30 11.74
N PRO A 113 -21.44 5.27 12.44
CA PRO A 113 -21.53 5.27 13.90
C PRO A 113 -22.05 3.96 14.50
N GLU A 114 -22.88 3.19 13.76
CA GLU A 114 -23.41 1.91 14.24
C GLU A 114 -22.36 0.81 14.42
N ALA A 115 -21.28 0.79 13.62
CA ALA A 115 -20.19 -0.16 13.80
C ALA A 115 -19.19 0.27 14.89
N ALA A 116 -19.09 1.58 15.15
CA ALA A 116 -18.32 2.11 16.27
C ALA A 116 -18.91 1.70 17.63
N ALA A 117 -20.21 1.38 17.70
CA ALA A 117 -20.87 0.88 18.91
C ALA A 117 -20.38 -0.50 19.38
N GLN A 118 -19.65 -1.25 18.55
CA GLN A 118 -19.01 -2.52 18.93
C GLN A 118 -17.58 -2.33 19.47
N SER A 119 -17.01 -1.12 19.36
CA SER A 119 -15.75 -0.75 19.98
C SER A 119 -16.04 -0.06 21.31
N ALA A 120 -15.43 -0.52 22.41
CA ALA A 120 -15.62 0.06 23.75
C ALA A 120 -15.02 1.47 23.91
N THR A 121 -14.41 2.03 22.86
CA THR A 121 -13.77 3.34 22.85
C THR A 121 -14.60 4.37 22.07
N THR A 122 -14.79 5.50 22.75
CA THR A 122 -15.64 6.65 22.43
C THR A 122 -15.41 7.28 21.04
N THR A 123 -16.53 7.50 20.34
CA THR A 123 -16.81 8.50 19.27
C THR A 123 -15.68 8.93 18.32
N THR A 124 -15.77 8.46 17.08
CA THR A 124 -14.91 8.71 15.90
C THR A 124 -15.10 10.08 15.22
N TRP A 125 -14.95 11.18 15.96
CA TRP A 125 -14.79 12.52 15.35
C TRP A 125 -13.29 12.74 15.08
N GLY A 126 -12.87 12.91 13.82
CA GLY A 126 -11.47 13.17 13.46
C GLY A 126 -10.68 12.03 12.82
N SER A 127 -11.34 11.02 12.24
CA SER A 127 -10.63 9.96 11.51
C SER A 127 -10.38 10.33 10.05
N GLY A 128 -9.24 9.90 9.51
CA GLY A 128 -8.87 10.16 8.11
C GLY A 128 -7.99 9.06 7.54
N VAL A 129 -8.09 8.83 6.23
CA VAL A 129 -7.21 7.90 5.50
C VAL A 129 -5.84 8.56 5.37
N THR A 130 -4.82 7.91 5.94
CA THR A 130 -3.44 8.38 5.90
C THR A 130 -2.63 7.73 4.78
N SER A 131 -2.99 6.52 4.33
CA SER A 131 -2.22 5.79 3.34
C SER A 131 -3.13 4.86 2.54
N VAL A 132 -2.79 4.66 1.27
CA VAL A 132 -3.50 3.81 0.31
C VAL A 132 -2.44 3.05 -0.48
N ALA A 133 -2.64 1.76 -0.71
CA ALA A 133 -1.80 0.96 -1.58
C ALA A 133 -2.59 -0.16 -2.28
N PHE A 134 -2.30 -0.40 -3.54
CA PHE A 134 -2.83 -1.55 -4.28
C PHE A 134 -2.06 -2.83 -3.93
N ASP A 135 -2.76 -3.96 -3.89
CA ASP A 135 -2.06 -5.25 -3.95
C ASP A 135 -1.50 -5.45 -5.36
N PRO A 136 -0.16 -5.57 -5.52
CA PRO A 136 0.48 -5.64 -6.83
C PRO A 136 0.08 -6.87 -7.66
N THR A 137 -0.47 -7.91 -7.02
CA THR A 137 -0.86 -9.17 -7.69
C THR A 137 -2.33 -9.25 -8.04
N ARG A 138 -3.12 -8.24 -7.68
CA ARG A 138 -4.58 -8.25 -7.83
C ARG A 138 -5.07 -7.31 -8.92
N GLY A 139 -4.17 -6.79 -9.77
CA GLY A 139 -4.54 -6.02 -10.96
C GLY A 139 -5.42 -4.79 -10.69
N GLY A 140 -5.27 -4.17 -9.50
CA GLY A 140 -6.08 -3.02 -9.08
C GLY A 140 -7.43 -3.35 -8.46
N SER A 141 -7.75 -4.63 -8.25
CA SER A 141 -9.01 -5.06 -7.63
C SER A 141 -9.00 -5.07 -6.10
N VAL A 142 -7.82 -4.97 -5.47
CA VAL A 142 -7.64 -4.97 -4.02
C VAL A 142 -6.83 -3.75 -3.60
N ILE A 143 -7.34 -3.03 -2.58
CA ILE A 143 -6.72 -1.83 -2.01
C ILE A 143 -6.62 -1.99 -0.50
N THR A 144 -5.44 -1.72 0.06
CA THR A 144 -5.27 -1.52 1.50
C THR A 144 -5.32 -0.04 1.83
N VAL A 145 -6.02 0.28 2.91
CA VAL A 145 -6.10 1.64 3.46
C VAL A 145 -5.71 1.63 4.92
N VAL A 146 -4.96 2.65 5.33
CA VAL A 146 -4.66 2.92 6.74
C VAL A 146 -5.40 4.17 7.15
N ILE A 147 -6.12 4.07 8.26
CA ILE A 147 -6.94 5.13 8.84
C ILE A 147 -6.32 5.51 10.18
N VAL A 148 -6.12 6.81 10.40
CA VAL A 148 -5.81 7.36 11.73
C VAL A 148 -7.12 7.67 12.46
N GLU A 149 -7.18 7.38 13.75
CA GLU A 149 -8.33 7.69 14.60
C GLU A 149 -8.01 8.80 15.61
N GLY A 150 -8.98 9.69 15.83
CA GLY A 150 -8.93 10.67 16.92
C GLY A 150 -8.26 12.02 16.61
N GLN A 151 -7.79 12.28 15.39
CA GLN A 151 -6.93 13.43 15.04
C GLN A 151 -7.61 14.82 15.11
N TYR A 152 -8.74 15.00 15.79
CA TYR A 152 -9.42 16.30 15.88
C TYR A 152 -9.04 17.05 17.16
N MET A 153 -8.81 18.36 17.06
CA MET A 153 -8.72 19.25 18.22
C MET A 153 -10.05 19.23 18.96
N SER A 154 -10.06 18.91 20.25
CA SER A 154 -11.29 18.96 21.04
C SER A 154 -11.92 20.36 20.92
N PRO A 155 -13.16 20.50 20.42
CA PRO A 155 -13.81 21.81 20.39
C PRO A 155 -14.11 22.36 21.79
N TYR A 156 -14.02 21.49 22.81
CA TYR A 156 -14.18 21.85 24.22
C TYR A 156 -12.86 22.19 24.92
N ASP A 157 -11.73 21.78 24.34
CA ASP A 157 -10.38 22.03 24.88
C ASP A 157 -9.39 22.22 23.71
N PRO A 158 -9.37 23.43 23.10
CA PRO A 158 -8.50 23.72 21.97
C PRO A 158 -7.00 23.71 22.34
N ASP A 159 -6.68 23.70 23.64
CA ASP A 159 -5.30 23.65 24.14
C ASP A 159 -4.76 22.21 24.23
N GLU A 160 -5.63 21.19 24.18
CA GLU A 160 -5.23 19.77 24.37
C GLU A 160 -4.52 19.14 23.13
N GLY A 161 -4.38 19.88 22.02
CA GLY A 161 -3.69 19.37 20.83
C GLY A 161 -4.50 18.30 20.06
N PRO A 162 -4.11 17.93 18.82
CA PRO A 162 -4.66 16.77 18.15
C PRO A 162 -4.20 15.47 18.84
N SER A 163 -5.12 14.57 19.19
CA SER A 163 -4.80 13.32 19.90
C SER A 163 -5.07 12.06 19.06
N ILE A 164 -4.06 11.25 18.74
CA ILE A 164 -4.32 9.99 18.03
C ILE A 164 -4.75 8.92 19.05
N THR A 165 -5.92 8.31 18.80
CA THR A 165 -6.51 7.27 19.66
C THR A 165 -6.28 5.86 19.14
N GLY A 166 -5.82 5.71 17.90
CA GLY A 166 -5.48 4.43 17.31
C GLY A 166 -5.37 4.49 15.79
N TRP A 167 -5.14 3.32 15.20
CA TRP A 167 -5.07 3.13 13.76
C TRP A 167 -6.00 2.00 13.34
N ARG A 168 -6.49 2.05 12.10
CA ARG A 168 -7.14 0.90 11.46
C ARG A 168 -6.45 0.57 10.14
N VAL A 169 -6.26 -0.71 9.89
CA VAL A 169 -5.79 -1.24 8.61
C VAL A 169 -6.94 -2.02 7.99
N GLN A 170 -7.39 -1.59 6.82
CA GLN A 170 -8.48 -2.23 6.10
C GLN A 170 -8.02 -2.73 4.74
N CYS A 171 -8.53 -3.90 4.33
CA CYS A 171 -8.39 -4.43 2.98
C CYS A 171 -9.74 -4.37 2.28
N TRP A 172 -9.78 -3.76 1.10
CA TRP A 172 -10.95 -3.57 0.27
C TRP A 172 -10.81 -4.35 -1.02
N GLU A 173 -11.86 -5.07 -1.40
CA GLU A 173 -11.92 -5.78 -2.68
C GLU A 173 -13.08 -5.25 -3.52
N SER A 174 -12.78 -5.06 -4.80
CA SER A 174 -13.72 -4.62 -5.82
C SER A 174 -14.47 -5.78 -6.44
N SER A 175 -15.72 -5.53 -6.80
CA SER A 175 -16.55 -6.44 -7.61
C SER A 175 -17.34 -5.63 -8.62
N CYS A 176 -17.59 -6.22 -9.79
CA CYS A 176 -18.40 -5.59 -10.83
C CYS A 176 -19.86 -6.01 -10.64
N GLN A 177 -20.74 -5.07 -10.32
CA GLN A 177 -22.15 -5.33 -10.05
C GLN A 177 -23.06 -4.53 -10.99
N PRO A 178 -24.24 -5.04 -11.37
CA PRO A 178 -25.23 -4.25 -12.10
C PRO A 178 -25.66 -3.04 -11.29
N VAL A 179 -25.73 -1.88 -11.93
CA VAL A 179 -26.24 -0.65 -11.33
C VAL A 179 -27.72 -0.83 -11.02
N VAL A 180 -28.10 -0.55 -9.77
CA VAL A 180 -29.51 -0.48 -9.38
C VAL A 180 -30.07 0.85 -9.90
N LEU A 181 -30.69 0.79 -11.07
CA LEU A 181 -31.36 1.95 -11.65
C LEU A 181 -32.71 2.16 -10.98
N HIS A 182 -32.98 3.40 -10.58
CA HIS A 182 -34.31 3.77 -10.09
C HIS A 182 -35.35 3.52 -11.19
N PRO A 183 -36.55 2.98 -10.88
CA PRO A 183 -37.57 2.61 -11.88
C PRO A 183 -37.97 3.73 -12.85
N ILE A 184 -37.75 5.00 -12.47
CA ILE A 184 -37.98 6.17 -13.31
C ILE A 184 -37.15 6.18 -14.62
N PHE A 185 -36.00 5.51 -14.63
CA PHE A 185 -35.12 5.42 -15.80
C PHE A 185 -35.47 4.24 -16.73
N GLY A 186 -36.54 3.50 -16.44
CA GLY A 186 -36.95 2.32 -17.20
C GLY A 186 -36.10 1.07 -16.90
N SER A 187 -36.55 -0.09 -17.36
CA SER A 187 -35.79 -1.33 -17.21
C SER A 187 -34.81 -1.49 -18.36
N PRO A 188 -33.50 -1.70 -18.14
CA PRO A 188 -32.53 -1.90 -19.24
C PRO A 188 -32.89 -3.12 -20.11
N THR A 189 -33.60 -4.11 -19.56
CA THR A 189 -34.09 -5.29 -20.29
C THR A 189 -35.17 -4.97 -21.32
N SER A 190 -35.91 -3.85 -21.21
CA SER A 190 -36.93 -3.50 -22.20
C SER A 190 -36.36 -2.93 -23.51
N LEU A 191 -35.06 -2.59 -23.52
CA LEU A 191 -34.33 -2.07 -24.69
C LEU A 191 -33.35 -3.09 -25.29
N GLY A 192 -33.36 -4.35 -24.81
CA GLY A 192 -32.47 -5.41 -25.30
C GLY A 192 -30.99 -5.24 -24.93
N GLY A 193 -30.67 -4.31 -24.02
CA GLY A 193 -29.31 -4.06 -23.54
C GLY A 193 -29.00 -4.79 -22.24
N GLN A 194 -27.71 -5.08 -22.01
CA GLN A 194 -27.21 -5.53 -20.72
C GLN A 194 -27.30 -4.36 -19.71
N PRO A 195 -27.66 -4.58 -18.43
CA PRO A 195 -27.68 -3.52 -17.43
C PRO A 195 -26.28 -2.88 -17.30
N PRO A 196 -26.20 -1.55 -17.09
CA PRO A 196 -24.92 -0.90 -16.84
C PRO A 196 -24.26 -1.49 -15.59
N MET A 197 -22.94 -1.59 -15.61
CA MET A 197 -22.15 -2.17 -14.51
C MET A 197 -21.41 -1.08 -13.74
N GLN A 198 -21.20 -1.31 -12.45
CA GLN A 198 -20.43 -0.44 -11.56
C GLN A 198 -19.47 -1.26 -10.71
N THR A 199 -18.31 -0.68 -10.44
CA THR A 199 -17.34 -1.21 -9.48
C THR A 199 -17.80 -0.87 -8.06
N VAL A 200 -18.06 -1.90 -7.27
CA VAL A 200 -18.45 -1.81 -5.86
C VAL A 200 -17.31 -2.34 -5.00
N TRP A 201 -16.93 -1.57 -3.99
CA TRP A 201 -15.89 -1.93 -3.03
C TRP A 201 -16.50 -2.45 -1.73
N SER A 202 -15.92 -3.53 -1.21
CA SER A 202 -16.33 -4.13 0.06
C SER A 202 -15.12 -4.41 0.94
N THR A 203 -15.25 -4.14 2.24
CA THR A 203 -14.20 -4.41 3.21
C THR A 203 -14.10 -5.92 3.49
N ARG A 204 -12.95 -6.51 3.19
CA ARG A 204 -12.58 -7.90 3.53
C ARG A 204 -12.00 -8.01 4.94
N VAL A 205 -11.15 -7.06 5.30
CA VAL A 205 -10.40 -7.05 6.56
C VAL A 205 -10.50 -5.67 7.20
N ASN A 206 -10.64 -5.62 8.51
CA ASN A 206 -10.59 -4.39 9.31
C ASN A 206 -9.92 -4.71 10.65
N LYS A 207 -8.64 -4.36 10.78
CA LYS A 207 -7.82 -4.57 11.99
C LYS A 207 -7.63 -3.24 12.70
N SER A 208 -7.97 -3.16 13.98
CA SER A 208 -7.59 -2.04 14.83
C SER A 208 -6.20 -2.27 15.43
N ILE A 209 -5.39 -1.23 15.48
CA ILE A 209 -4.08 -1.23 16.11
C ILE A 209 -4.12 -0.15 17.19
N PRO A 210 -4.01 -0.52 18.47
CA PRO A 210 -3.98 0.46 19.54
C PRO A 210 -2.68 1.27 19.45
N PRO A 211 -2.68 2.51 19.96
CA PRO A 211 -1.46 3.27 20.09
C PRO A 211 -0.49 2.55 21.04
N THR A 212 0.79 2.47 20.65
CA THR A 212 1.81 1.76 21.43
C THR A 212 2.11 2.47 22.76
N GLU A 213 2.22 1.72 23.87
CA GLU A 213 2.39 2.27 25.23
C GLU A 213 3.70 3.05 25.47
N ASP A 214 4.71 2.88 24.61
CA ASP A 214 6.03 3.53 24.73
C ASP A 214 5.99 5.05 24.49
N LEU A 215 4.81 5.59 24.19
CA LEU A 215 4.50 7.01 24.07
C LEU A 215 3.99 7.65 25.36
N LYS A 216 3.97 6.92 26.48
CA LYS A 216 3.84 7.52 27.82
C LYS A 216 5.04 8.43 28.07
N ASN A 217 4.87 9.68 27.70
CA ASN A 217 5.79 10.78 27.96
C ASN A 217 6.26 10.71 29.44
N PRO A 218 7.56 10.53 29.76
CA PRO A 218 8.07 10.88 31.08
C PRO A 218 8.28 12.40 31.15
N GLN A 219 7.29 13.20 30.72
CA GLN A 219 7.20 14.57 31.19
C GLN A 219 6.49 14.53 32.53
N THR A 220 7.25 14.12 33.54
CA THR A 220 7.03 14.62 34.90
C THR A 220 7.35 16.12 34.83
N TYR A 221 6.40 16.92 34.36
CA TYR A 221 6.41 18.34 34.66
C TYR A 221 6.24 18.40 36.17
N VAL A 222 7.34 18.59 36.91
CA VAL A 222 7.30 18.87 38.34
C VAL A 222 6.72 20.28 38.45
N PRO A 223 5.44 20.46 38.87
CA PRO A 223 4.99 21.78 39.21
C PRO A 223 5.75 22.16 40.48
N MET A 224 6.48 23.27 40.46
CA MET A 224 6.93 23.88 41.71
C MET A 224 5.71 24.04 42.64
N PRO A 225 5.86 23.78 43.95
CA PRO A 225 4.73 23.77 44.85
C PRO A 225 4.25 25.21 45.06
N THR A 226 3.12 25.56 44.47
CA THR A 226 2.31 26.67 44.94
C THR A 226 1.01 26.12 45.51
N THR A 227 0.89 26.39 46.80
CA THR A 227 -0.17 26.12 47.77
C THR A 227 -1.62 26.30 47.27
N SER A 228 -2.51 25.44 47.82
CA SER A 228 -3.98 25.57 48.02
C SER A 228 -4.85 25.65 46.75
N ASP A 229 -5.97 24.94 46.57
CA ASP A 229 -6.91 24.28 47.49
C ASP A 229 -7.56 23.04 46.85
N GLU A 230 -7.96 22.10 47.72
CA GLU A 230 -8.71 20.89 47.39
C GLU A 230 -10.10 21.21 46.79
N ARG A 231 -10.35 20.76 45.56
CA ARG A 231 -11.71 20.39 45.14
C ARG A 231 -11.72 19.30 44.07
N SER A 232 -11.80 18.06 44.57
CA SER A 232 -12.44 16.88 43.95
C SER A 232 -12.81 16.96 42.45
N SER A 233 -11.98 16.33 41.61
CA SER A 233 -12.40 15.76 40.32
C SER A 233 -11.68 14.43 40.11
N SER A 234 -12.03 13.45 40.95
CA SER A 234 -11.59 12.06 40.83
C SER A 234 -12.54 11.33 39.90
N GLU A 235 -12.41 11.51 38.58
CA GLU A 235 -13.01 10.65 37.54
C GLU A 235 -12.58 11.12 36.12
N CYS A 236 -11.29 11.28 35.83
CA CYS A 236 -10.81 11.52 34.46
C CYS A 236 -9.32 11.17 34.26
N SER A 237 -8.85 10.06 34.84
CA SER A 237 -7.44 9.66 34.74
C SER A 237 -7.20 8.47 33.81
N VAL A 238 -8.22 7.67 33.52
CA VAL A 238 -8.04 6.40 32.79
C VAL A 238 -8.07 6.62 31.27
N ASP A 239 -8.90 7.56 30.77
CA ASP A 239 -9.03 7.83 29.32
C ASP A 239 -7.85 8.59 28.71
N ARG A 240 -7.05 9.30 29.52
CA ARG A 240 -5.82 9.97 29.07
C ARG A 240 -4.66 9.00 28.85
N ALA A 241 -4.69 7.83 29.48
CA ALA A 241 -3.56 6.89 29.46
C ALA A 241 -3.35 6.19 28.11
N ASN A 242 -4.38 6.16 27.25
CA ASN A 242 -4.38 5.44 25.97
C ASN A 242 -4.26 6.36 24.74
N ARG A 243 -3.91 7.64 24.92
CA ARG A 243 -3.84 8.61 23.82
C ARG A 243 -2.39 8.94 23.48
N LEU A 244 -2.08 9.02 22.18
CA LEU A 244 -0.84 9.62 21.73
C LEU A 244 -1.02 11.14 21.69
N SER A 245 -0.38 11.84 22.62
CA SER A 245 -0.26 13.29 22.54
C SER A 245 0.93 13.67 21.66
N PHE A 246 0.67 14.59 20.75
CA PHE A 246 1.69 15.23 19.93
C PHE A 246 1.85 16.66 20.41
N ASP A 247 3.07 17.18 20.38
CA ASP A 247 3.24 18.63 20.38
C ASP A 247 2.52 19.15 19.13
N PRO A 248 1.62 20.15 19.25
CA PRO A 248 0.97 20.78 18.09
C PRO A 248 1.95 21.19 16.98
N TYR A 249 3.23 21.43 17.29
CA TYR A 249 4.27 21.79 16.32
C TYR A 249 5.01 20.59 15.70
N ASP A 250 4.87 19.37 16.24
CA ASP A 250 5.56 18.15 15.78
C ASP A 250 4.71 17.27 14.84
N LEU A 251 3.39 17.46 14.79
CA LEU A 251 2.52 16.67 13.93
C LEU A 251 2.54 17.22 12.49
N PRO A 252 2.67 16.38 11.45
CA PRO A 252 2.47 16.83 10.09
C PRO A 252 1.10 17.50 9.93
N ASN A 253 1.07 18.66 9.27
CA ASN A 253 -0.17 19.39 8.96
C ASN A 253 -1.14 18.59 8.08
N ASP A 254 -0.67 17.49 7.47
CA ASP A 254 -1.43 16.65 6.56
C ASP A 254 -1.53 15.22 7.10
N VAL A 255 -2.76 14.77 7.37
CA VAL A 255 -3.10 13.42 7.84
C VAL A 255 -2.55 12.33 6.91
N ARG A 256 -2.30 12.65 5.63
CA ARG A 256 -1.80 11.75 4.58
C ARG A 256 -0.29 11.50 4.63
N GLN A 257 0.34 11.85 5.74
CA GLN A 257 1.77 11.69 6.00
C GLN A 257 2.03 10.97 7.33
N LEU A 258 1.01 10.32 7.89
CA LEU A 258 1.08 9.70 9.21
C LEU A 258 1.37 8.20 9.17
N ALA A 259 1.24 7.55 8.01
CA ALA A 259 1.59 6.16 7.81
C ALA A 259 1.98 5.88 6.36
N GLN A 260 2.66 4.75 6.17
CA GLN A 260 3.04 4.21 4.88
C GLN A 260 2.73 2.71 4.82
N ILE A 261 2.12 2.28 3.73
CA ILE A 261 1.91 0.86 3.41
C ILE A 261 2.99 0.43 2.43
N VAL A 262 3.56 -0.74 2.66
CA VAL A 262 4.51 -1.38 1.76
C VAL A 262 4.00 -2.78 1.46
N TYR A 263 3.82 -3.10 0.19
CA TYR A 263 3.47 -4.45 -0.26
C TYR A 263 4.70 -5.24 -0.67
N SER A 264 4.62 -6.54 -0.45
CA SER A 264 5.47 -7.55 -1.07
C SER A 264 5.26 -7.58 -2.59
N ALA A 265 6.31 -7.85 -3.36
CA ALA A 265 6.22 -7.96 -4.82
C ALA A 265 5.27 -9.08 -5.30
N HIS A 266 5.11 -10.10 -4.46
CA HIS A 266 4.22 -11.23 -4.65
C HIS A 266 2.80 -11.03 -4.11
N GLY A 267 2.50 -9.85 -3.57
CA GLY A 267 1.22 -9.60 -2.91
C GLY A 267 1.03 -10.47 -1.66
N GLY A 268 -0.09 -10.30 -0.97
CA GLY A 268 -0.42 -11.10 0.22
C GLY A 268 0.37 -10.74 1.49
N GLU A 269 1.65 -10.34 1.41
CA GLU A 269 2.35 -9.74 2.56
C GLU A 269 2.30 -8.21 2.50
N VAL A 270 2.00 -7.60 3.63
CA VAL A 270 1.88 -6.15 3.76
C VAL A 270 2.51 -5.68 5.06
N ALA A 271 3.32 -4.63 4.98
CA ALA A 271 3.87 -3.96 6.14
C ALA A 271 3.29 -2.54 6.22
N VAL A 272 2.90 -2.13 7.42
CA VAL A 272 2.41 -0.79 7.71
C VAL A 272 3.35 -0.14 8.71
N ALA A 273 3.91 1.00 8.33
CA ALA A 273 4.76 1.82 9.17
C ALA A 273 4.03 3.11 9.55
N PHE A 274 4.05 3.46 10.83
CA PHE A 274 3.41 4.64 11.39
C PHE A 274 4.43 5.73 11.70
N LEU A 275 3.96 6.97 11.80
CA LEU A 275 4.70 8.07 12.39
C LEU A 275 5.18 7.67 13.79
N ARG A 276 6.41 8.04 14.12
CA ARG A 276 7.13 7.62 15.32
C ARG A 276 7.56 6.15 15.32
N GLY A 277 7.46 5.46 14.18
CA GLY A 277 8.22 4.23 13.92
C GLY A 277 7.60 2.92 14.40
N GLY A 278 6.30 2.89 14.71
CA GLY A 278 5.58 1.62 14.86
C GLY A 278 5.48 0.90 13.50
N VAL A 279 5.92 -0.36 13.42
CA VAL A 279 5.84 -1.17 12.20
C VAL A 279 5.09 -2.47 12.49
N HIS A 280 4.08 -2.77 11.68
CA HIS A 280 3.27 -3.99 11.76
C HIS A 280 3.35 -4.75 10.45
N ILE A 281 3.59 -6.05 10.52
CA ILE A 281 3.70 -6.92 9.36
C ILE A 281 2.54 -7.90 9.37
N PHE A 282 1.88 -8.04 8.24
CA PHE A 282 0.80 -8.97 8.02
C PHE A 282 1.10 -9.87 6.82
N SER A 283 0.53 -11.07 6.85
CA SER A 283 0.62 -12.04 5.76
C SER A 283 -0.76 -12.65 5.49
N GLY A 284 -0.99 -13.00 4.23
CA GLY A 284 -2.18 -13.68 3.76
C GLY A 284 -3.41 -12.77 3.62
N PRO A 285 -4.52 -13.33 3.09
CA PRO A 285 -5.71 -12.55 2.72
C PRO A 285 -6.47 -11.96 3.91
N ASN A 286 -6.24 -12.46 5.12
CA ASN A 286 -6.90 -12.01 6.35
C ASN A 286 -6.08 -11.01 7.18
N PHE A 287 -4.89 -10.64 6.68
CA PHE A 287 -3.87 -9.89 7.39
C PHE A 287 -3.57 -10.51 8.76
N ASP A 288 -3.13 -11.77 8.73
CA ASP A 288 -2.67 -12.44 9.92
C ASP A 288 -1.32 -11.82 10.31
N GLN A 289 -1.22 -11.37 11.57
CA GLN A 289 -0.05 -10.63 12.03
C GLN A 289 1.17 -11.57 12.12
N VAL A 290 2.26 -11.17 11.47
CA VAL A 290 3.53 -11.91 11.45
C VAL A 290 4.46 -11.43 12.55
N ASP A 291 4.69 -10.12 12.63
CA ASP A 291 5.50 -9.48 13.68
C ASP A 291 5.06 -8.01 13.82
N SER A 292 5.43 -7.39 14.94
CA SER A 292 5.33 -5.95 15.14
C SER A 292 6.47 -5.47 16.02
N TYR A 293 7.05 -4.34 15.66
CA TYR A 293 8.12 -3.73 16.42
C TYR A 293 8.07 -2.21 16.31
N HIS A 294 8.81 -1.57 17.20
CA HIS A 294 8.92 -0.13 17.25
C HIS A 294 10.36 0.30 16.97
N VAL A 295 10.49 1.38 16.20
CA VAL A 295 11.75 1.95 15.74
C VAL A 295 11.80 3.38 16.25
N ASN A 296 12.81 3.75 17.03
CA ASN A 296 12.93 5.11 17.53
C ASN A 296 13.46 6.04 16.42
N VAL A 297 12.56 6.71 15.70
CA VAL A 297 12.88 7.64 14.60
C VAL A 297 12.31 9.05 14.81
N GLY A 298 11.98 9.41 16.07
CA GLY A 298 11.39 10.71 16.39
C GLY A 298 10.10 10.96 15.59
N SER A 299 9.99 12.11 14.92
CA SER A 299 8.81 12.49 14.11
C SER A 299 8.88 12.02 12.65
N ALA A 300 9.53 10.88 12.37
CA ALA A 300 9.61 10.30 11.04
C ALA A 300 8.84 8.98 10.92
N ILE A 301 8.67 8.51 9.67
CA ILE A 301 8.21 7.16 9.34
C ILE A 301 9.44 6.37 8.87
N ALA A 302 9.62 5.17 9.40
CA ALA A 302 10.67 4.24 8.98
C ALA A 302 10.02 3.05 8.24
N PRO A 303 9.69 3.19 6.95
CA PRO A 303 9.09 2.10 6.20
C PRO A 303 10.11 0.96 6.01
N PRO A 304 9.71 -0.29 6.26
CA PRO A 304 10.55 -1.42 5.93
C PRO A 304 10.56 -1.68 4.41
N ALA A 305 11.49 -2.52 3.96
CA ALA A 305 11.54 -3.02 2.59
C ALA A 305 11.41 -4.54 2.57
N PHE A 306 10.54 -5.06 1.69
CA PHE A 306 10.54 -6.48 1.37
C PHE A 306 11.71 -6.81 0.45
N SER A 307 12.27 -7.98 0.67
CA SER A 307 13.20 -8.63 -0.27
C SER A 307 12.52 -8.97 -1.60
N SER A 308 13.27 -9.25 -2.66
CA SER A 308 12.75 -9.47 -4.02
C SER A 308 11.78 -10.65 -4.10
N SER A 309 12.06 -11.75 -3.38
CA SER A 309 11.16 -12.91 -3.28
C SER A 309 10.06 -12.73 -2.22
N SER A 310 10.10 -11.61 -1.50
CA SER A 310 9.35 -11.29 -0.28
C SER A 310 9.44 -12.32 0.85
N CYS A 311 10.44 -13.21 0.86
CA CYS A 311 10.64 -14.12 1.98
C CYS A 311 11.14 -13.41 3.25
N CYS A 312 11.84 -12.28 3.09
CA CYS A 312 12.31 -11.41 4.17
C CYS A 312 11.79 -9.98 4.08
N LEU A 313 11.76 -9.32 5.23
CA LEU A 313 11.57 -7.88 5.40
C LEU A 313 12.74 -7.28 6.17
N ALA A 314 13.30 -6.17 5.69
CA ALA A 314 14.38 -5.46 6.33
C ALA A 314 13.96 -4.05 6.76
N SER A 315 14.43 -3.63 7.93
CA SER A 315 14.34 -2.26 8.43
C SER A 315 15.71 -1.78 8.86
N VAL A 316 16.04 -0.55 8.48
CA VAL A 316 17.27 0.13 8.88
C VAL A 316 16.93 1.43 9.55
N TRP A 317 17.52 1.67 10.72
CA TRP A 317 17.39 2.94 11.42
C TRP A 317 18.63 3.24 12.24
N HIS A 318 18.77 4.50 12.64
CA HIS A 318 19.80 4.92 13.57
C HIS A 318 19.17 5.13 14.95
N ASP A 319 19.56 4.31 15.92
CA ASP A 319 19.15 4.44 17.33
C ASP A 319 19.99 5.55 17.97
N THR A 320 19.41 6.74 18.11
CA THR A 320 20.05 7.93 18.67
C THR A 320 20.43 7.77 20.15
N LEU A 321 19.75 6.89 20.89
CA LEU A 321 20.06 6.65 22.31
C LEU A 321 21.33 5.84 22.46
N LYS A 322 21.60 4.92 21.53
CA LYS A 322 22.77 4.05 21.53
C LYS A 322 23.87 4.49 20.57
N ASP A 323 23.60 5.52 19.76
CA ASP A 323 24.44 6.02 18.68
C ASP A 323 24.90 4.90 17.73
N ARG A 324 23.94 4.08 17.26
CA ARG A 324 24.21 2.92 16.40
C ARG A 324 23.17 2.76 15.32
N THR A 325 23.63 2.41 14.13
CA THR A 325 22.74 1.97 13.05
C THR A 325 22.38 0.51 13.25
N ILE A 326 21.08 0.20 13.25
CA ILE A 326 20.53 -1.13 13.43
C ILE A 326 19.89 -1.56 12.11
N LEU A 327 20.25 -2.77 11.66
CA LEU A 327 19.57 -3.50 10.59
C LEU A 327 18.80 -4.64 11.24
N LYS A 328 17.47 -4.64 11.14
CA LYS A 328 16.61 -5.75 11.54
C LYS A 328 16.10 -6.45 10.30
N ILE A 329 16.34 -7.76 10.19
CA ILE A 329 15.81 -8.62 9.14
C ILE A 329 14.86 -9.61 9.78
N ILE A 330 13.66 -9.75 9.23
CA ILE A 330 12.61 -10.65 9.70
C ILE A 330 12.25 -11.59 8.55
N ARG A 331 12.24 -12.90 8.82
CA ARG A 331 11.68 -13.89 7.89
C ARG A 331 10.16 -13.80 7.93
N VAL A 332 9.56 -13.39 6.82
CA VAL A 332 8.11 -13.23 6.68
C VAL A 332 7.47 -14.54 6.26
N LEU A 333 8.14 -15.29 5.38
CA LEU A 333 7.64 -16.53 4.82
C LEU A 333 8.73 -17.62 4.80
N PRO A 334 8.53 -18.76 5.49
CA PRO A 334 7.53 -18.96 6.55
C PRO A 334 7.89 -18.11 7.78
N PRO A 335 6.91 -17.60 8.55
CA PRO A 335 7.21 -16.84 9.75
C PRO A 335 7.98 -17.72 10.76
N ALA A 336 8.81 -17.11 11.60
CA ALA A 336 9.46 -17.80 12.71
C ALA A 336 8.41 -18.10 13.79
N ILE A 337 7.80 -19.29 13.74
CA ILE A 337 6.79 -19.72 14.71
C ILE A 337 7.49 -20.23 15.97
N LEU A 338 7.14 -19.74 17.16
CA LEU A 338 7.54 -20.39 18.42
C LEU A 338 6.95 -21.81 18.44
N SER A 339 7.80 -22.82 18.64
CA SER A 339 7.54 -24.27 18.45
C SER A 339 6.30 -24.87 19.15
N THR A 340 5.54 -24.08 19.90
CA THR A 340 4.36 -24.49 20.67
C THR A 340 3.02 -24.30 19.95
N GLN A 341 2.95 -23.65 18.79
CA GLN A 341 1.68 -23.49 18.07
C GLN A 341 1.68 -24.02 16.64
N THR A 342 0.68 -24.86 16.40
CA THR A 342 0.08 -25.26 15.13
C THR A 342 0.95 -25.99 14.12
N LYS A 343 0.58 -27.26 13.95
CA LYS A 343 0.82 -28.17 12.84
C LYS A 343 0.23 -27.61 11.53
N ILE A 344 0.71 -26.45 11.07
CA ILE A 344 0.56 -26.03 9.68
C ILE A 344 1.35 -27.08 8.88
N SER A 345 0.77 -27.61 7.80
CA SER A 345 1.46 -28.65 7.02
C SER A 345 2.75 -28.06 6.46
N SER A 346 3.91 -28.57 6.88
CA SER A 346 5.24 -28.28 6.32
C SER A 346 5.20 -28.12 4.79
N ALA A 347 4.44 -28.99 4.12
CA ALA A 347 4.18 -28.98 2.69
C ALA A 347 3.64 -27.66 2.11
N ALA A 348 2.79 -26.93 2.85
CA ALA A 348 2.25 -25.65 2.37
C ALA A 348 3.35 -24.57 2.34
N TRP A 349 4.21 -24.55 3.37
CA TRP A 349 5.35 -23.63 3.41
C TRP A 349 6.43 -24.02 2.41
N GLU A 350 6.71 -25.31 2.28
CA GLU A 350 7.65 -25.84 1.28
C GLU A 350 7.21 -25.47 -0.14
N ARG A 351 5.92 -25.63 -0.45
CA ARG A 351 5.35 -25.23 -1.73
C ARG A 351 5.43 -23.72 -1.93
N ALA A 352 5.12 -22.93 -0.90
CA ALA A 352 5.15 -21.47 -0.99
C ALA A 352 6.57 -20.95 -1.25
N ILE A 353 7.59 -21.50 -0.58
CA ILE A 353 9.00 -21.19 -0.84
C ILE A 353 9.37 -21.55 -2.28
N ALA A 354 8.98 -22.74 -2.76
CA ALA A 354 9.21 -23.15 -4.14
C ALA A 354 8.55 -22.19 -5.15
N ASP A 355 7.33 -21.69 -4.88
CA ASP A 355 6.68 -20.67 -5.70
C ASP A 355 7.48 -19.35 -5.73
N ARG A 356 8.01 -18.90 -4.58
CA ARG A 356 8.86 -17.69 -4.52
C ARG A 356 10.12 -17.84 -5.35
N PHE A 357 10.75 -19.00 -5.28
CA PHE A 357 11.91 -19.31 -6.09
C PHE A 357 11.60 -19.29 -7.59
N TRP A 358 10.55 -20.01 -8.01
CA TRP A 358 10.16 -20.07 -9.42
C TRP A 358 9.78 -18.72 -10.01
N TRP A 359 9.00 -17.95 -9.26
CA TRP A 359 8.66 -16.59 -9.68
C TRP A 359 9.91 -15.72 -9.79
N SER A 360 10.85 -15.82 -8.84
CA SER A 360 12.08 -15.03 -8.87
C SER A 360 12.90 -15.34 -10.13
N LEU A 361 12.99 -16.62 -10.48
CA LEU A 361 13.65 -17.09 -11.69
C LEU A 361 12.95 -16.61 -12.98
N LEU A 362 11.62 -16.62 -13.01
CA LEU A 362 10.82 -16.18 -14.16
C LEU A 362 10.83 -14.65 -14.33
N ALA A 363 10.82 -13.91 -13.23
CA ALA A 363 10.88 -12.45 -13.21
C ALA A 363 12.32 -11.91 -13.40
N GLY A 364 13.33 -12.77 -13.34
CA GLY A 364 14.74 -12.39 -13.46
C GLY A 364 15.24 -11.57 -12.28
N VAL A 365 14.67 -11.77 -11.09
CA VAL A 365 15.08 -11.11 -9.85
C VAL A 365 15.96 -12.02 -9.00
N ASP A 366 16.64 -11.43 -8.03
CA ASP A 366 17.48 -12.19 -7.11
C ASP A 366 16.64 -13.16 -6.26
N TRP A 367 17.16 -14.38 -6.09
CA TRP A 367 16.52 -15.52 -5.44
C TRP A 367 17.32 -16.04 -4.24
N TRP A 368 18.46 -15.40 -3.91
CA TRP A 368 19.30 -15.80 -2.78
C TRP A 368 18.60 -15.69 -1.42
N ASP A 369 17.68 -14.75 -1.29
CA ASP A 369 16.82 -14.60 -0.12
C ASP A 369 15.89 -15.81 0.07
N ALA A 370 15.32 -16.37 -1.00
CA ALA A 370 14.52 -17.59 -0.94
C ALA A 370 15.36 -18.80 -0.48
N VAL A 371 16.62 -18.91 -0.92
CA VAL A 371 17.57 -19.95 -0.46
C VAL A 371 17.85 -19.77 1.03
N GLY A 372 18.23 -18.57 1.44
CA GLY A 372 18.51 -18.25 2.84
C GLY A 372 17.31 -18.51 3.74
N CYS A 373 16.10 -18.19 3.27
CA CYS A 373 14.86 -18.49 3.98
C CYS A 373 14.58 -19.98 4.06
N THR A 374 14.86 -20.76 3.02
CA THR A 374 14.73 -22.22 3.03
C THR A 374 15.65 -22.82 4.09
N GLN A 375 16.93 -22.44 4.07
CA GLN A 375 17.93 -22.90 5.02
C GLN A 375 17.54 -22.55 6.45
N SER A 376 17.23 -21.28 6.71
CA SER A 376 16.84 -20.80 8.03
C SER A 376 15.55 -21.48 8.54
N ALA A 377 14.55 -21.70 7.67
CA ALA A 377 13.32 -22.36 8.05
C ALA A 377 13.51 -23.87 8.30
N ALA A 378 14.45 -24.50 7.60
CA ALA A 378 14.84 -25.88 7.84
C ALA A 378 15.59 -26.04 9.17
N GLU A 379 16.46 -25.09 9.52
CA GLU A 379 17.13 -25.03 10.82
C GLU A 379 16.14 -24.90 11.99
N ASP A 380 15.05 -24.15 11.78
CA ASP A 380 13.94 -24.04 12.74
C ASP A 380 12.99 -25.26 12.72
N GLY A 381 13.21 -26.23 11.83
CA GLY A 381 12.37 -27.44 11.68
C GLY A 381 10.97 -27.17 11.12
N ILE A 382 10.74 -26.02 10.47
CA ILE A 382 9.45 -25.62 9.89
C ILE A 382 9.23 -26.27 8.53
N VAL A 383 10.32 -26.46 7.77
CA VAL A 383 10.32 -27.06 6.43
C VAL A 383 11.43 -28.10 6.29
N SER A 384 11.28 -29.01 5.34
CA SER A 384 12.34 -29.93 4.93
C SER A 384 12.97 -29.45 3.62
N LEU A 385 14.31 -29.28 3.61
CA LEU A 385 15.07 -28.92 2.41
C LEU A 385 14.79 -29.90 1.25
N ASN A 386 14.78 -31.20 1.54
CA ASN A 386 14.50 -32.24 0.56
C ASN A 386 13.10 -32.12 -0.05
N SER A 387 12.12 -31.67 0.74
CA SER A 387 10.76 -31.49 0.24
C SER A 387 10.66 -30.27 -0.67
N VAL A 388 11.32 -29.16 -0.32
CA VAL A 388 11.39 -27.97 -1.19
C VAL A 388 12.06 -28.33 -2.52
N ILE A 389 13.18 -29.06 -2.48
CA ILE A 389 13.86 -29.55 -3.68
C ILE A 389 12.93 -30.44 -4.50
N ALA A 390 12.18 -31.34 -3.87
CA ALA A 390 11.22 -32.20 -4.58
C ALA A 390 10.11 -31.40 -5.28
N PHE A 391 9.61 -30.31 -4.67
CA PHE A 391 8.67 -29.40 -5.34
C PHE A 391 9.32 -28.68 -6.53
N LEU A 392 10.54 -28.17 -6.36
CA LEU A 392 11.28 -27.52 -7.44
C LEU A 392 11.54 -28.49 -8.61
N ASP A 393 11.95 -29.72 -8.33
CA ASP A 393 12.21 -30.75 -9.34
C ASP A 393 10.93 -31.15 -10.09
N ALA A 394 9.84 -31.38 -9.36
CA ALA A 394 8.54 -31.68 -9.95
C ALA A 394 8.06 -30.53 -10.87
N ASP A 395 8.18 -29.28 -10.43
CA ASP A 395 7.80 -28.10 -11.20
C ASP A 395 8.69 -27.93 -12.44
N PHE A 396 10.00 -28.17 -12.33
CA PHE A 396 10.92 -28.15 -13.48
C PHE A 396 10.54 -29.20 -14.54
N HIS A 397 10.19 -30.41 -14.10
CA HIS A 397 9.75 -31.47 -14.99
C HIS A 397 8.37 -31.22 -15.60
N SER A 398 7.53 -30.40 -14.96
CA SER A 398 6.24 -29.97 -15.49
C SER A 398 6.34 -28.94 -16.63
N LEU A 399 7.51 -28.32 -16.85
CA LEU A 399 7.70 -27.31 -17.90
C LEU A 399 7.38 -27.90 -19.29
N PRO A 400 6.53 -27.26 -20.10
CA PRO A 400 5.99 -27.87 -21.32
C PRO A 400 7.01 -27.99 -22.45
N THR A 401 8.06 -27.15 -22.48
CA THR A 401 9.02 -27.12 -23.60
C THR A 401 10.45 -27.48 -23.18
N MET A 402 11.18 -28.17 -24.07
CA MET A 402 12.60 -28.45 -23.88
C MET A 402 13.45 -27.18 -23.81
N GLN A 403 13.03 -26.11 -24.50
CA GLN A 403 13.73 -24.83 -24.47
C GLN A 403 13.64 -24.16 -23.09
N GLN A 404 12.46 -24.14 -22.47
CA GLN A 404 12.31 -23.65 -21.09
C GLN A 404 13.14 -24.48 -20.10
N ARG A 405 13.15 -25.81 -20.25
CA ARG A 405 14.01 -26.67 -19.42
C ARG A 405 15.49 -26.37 -19.61
N GLN A 406 15.96 -26.16 -20.84
CA GLN A 406 17.37 -25.80 -21.09
C GLN A 406 17.75 -24.43 -20.50
N GLN A 407 16.84 -23.45 -20.52
CA GLN A 407 17.07 -22.13 -19.94
C GLN A 407 17.18 -22.18 -18.41
N HIS A 408 16.41 -23.04 -17.75
CA HIS A 408 16.39 -23.14 -16.29
C HIS A 408 17.23 -24.30 -15.72
N CYS A 409 17.76 -25.19 -16.57
CA CYS A 409 18.56 -26.36 -16.20
C CYS A 409 19.78 -26.04 -15.32
N PRO A 410 20.57 -24.97 -15.55
CA PRO A 410 21.72 -24.65 -14.69
C PRO A 410 21.33 -24.32 -13.25
N VAL A 411 20.10 -23.83 -13.04
CA VAL A 411 19.61 -23.36 -11.74
C VAL A 411 19.07 -24.51 -10.90
N SER A 412 18.39 -25.49 -11.52
CA SER A 412 17.97 -26.73 -10.83
C SER A 412 19.17 -27.56 -10.35
N VAL A 413 20.28 -27.56 -11.12
CA VAL A 413 21.52 -28.25 -10.72
C VAL A 413 22.22 -27.50 -9.57
N ALA A 414 22.31 -26.17 -9.64
CA ALA A 414 22.93 -25.37 -8.58
C ALA A 414 22.22 -25.49 -7.21
N PHE A 415 20.89 -25.69 -7.20
CA PHE A 415 20.15 -25.91 -5.96
C PHE A 415 20.37 -27.33 -5.38
N GLY A 416 20.60 -28.32 -6.23
CA GLY A 416 20.95 -29.69 -5.81
C GLY A 416 22.40 -29.85 -5.31
N GLU A 417 23.30 -28.96 -5.71
CA GLU A 417 24.71 -28.95 -5.31
C GLU A 417 25.01 -28.20 -3.99
N LEU A 418 24.02 -27.53 -3.37
CA LEU A 418 24.15 -26.84 -2.08
C LEU A 418 24.21 -27.79 -0.86
N HIS A 419 24.58 -29.06 -1.08
CA HIS A 419 24.48 -30.15 -0.11
C HIS A 419 25.81 -30.60 0.49
#